data_AF-A0AA43I7A9-F1
#
_entry.id   AF-A0AA43I7A9-F1
#
_cell.length_a   1.000
_cell.length_b   1.000
_cell.length_c   1.000
_cell.angle_alpha   90.00
_cell.angle_beta   90.00
_cell.angle_gamma   90.00
#
_symmetry.space_group_name_H-M   'P 1'
#
loop_
_entity.id
_entity.type
_entity.pdbx_description
1 polymer ?
#
loop_
_entity_poly.entity_id
_entity_poly.type
_entity_poly.pdbx_seq_one_letter_code
_entity_poly.pdbx_strand_id
1 'polypeptide(L)'
;MDVKVYVENLSGGYSNKKGQWFELPVPHSELVAKIGIDGVLEECIITDYESPFPIKETDSIENLNSFVSEFQALPDYIQKNAKVLVENFFESYEKLVDDWNSINFAASIESNEDLGHYVCEELGAYTIPSELKVYIDYAAIGRDYGINAMVVFVDGGVFLK
;
A
#
# COMPACT_ATOMS: atom_id res chain seq x y z
N MET A 1 7.90 7.03 2.65
CA MET A 1 6.99 8.02 2.00
C MET A 1 6.36 8.82 3.13
N ASP A 2 6.27 10.13 2.96
CA ASP A 2 5.75 11.02 4.01
C ASP A 2 4.24 11.20 3.80
N VAL A 3 3.45 11.13 4.87
CA VAL A 3 2.00 11.35 4.82
C VAL A 3 1.71 12.71 5.40
N LYS A 4 0.99 13.56 4.66
CA LYS A 4 0.64 14.92 5.10
C LYS A 4 -0.86 15.14 5.03
N VAL A 5 -1.38 15.86 6.00
CA VAL A 5 -2.80 16.23 6.08
C VAL A 5 -2.92 17.73 6.33
N TYR A 6 -3.88 18.37 5.69
CA TYR A 6 -4.27 19.73 5.98
C TYR A 6 -5.48 19.72 6.91
N VAL A 7 -5.27 20.19 8.13
CA VAL A 7 -6.26 20.11 9.22
C VAL A 7 -6.84 21.50 9.45
N GLU A 8 -8.16 21.63 9.41
CA GLU A 8 -8.90 22.85 9.73
C GLU A 8 -9.63 22.72 11.08
N ASN A 9 -9.54 23.77 11.90
CA ASN A 9 -10.34 23.91 13.11
C ASN A 9 -11.71 24.56 12.80
N LEU A 10 -12.80 23.89 13.19
CA LEU A 10 -14.17 24.33 12.95
C LEU A 10 -14.74 25.28 14.02
N SER A 11 -14.16 25.34 15.24
CA SER A 11 -14.73 26.16 16.33
C SER A 11 -14.50 27.68 16.19
N GLY A 12 -13.69 28.11 15.22
CA GLY A 12 -13.38 29.53 14.98
C GLY A 12 -14.43 30.35 14.20
N GLY A 13 -15.52 29.72 13.71
CA GLY A 13 -16.51 30.36 12.83
C GLY A 13 -16.00 30.66 11.40
N TYR A 14 -16.92 30.97 10.48
CA TYR A 14 -16.66 31.07 9.02
C TYR A 14 -15.58 32.09 8.61
N SER A 15 -15.26 33.10 9.43
CA SER A 15 -14.34 34.18 9.07
C SER A 15 -12.89 33.98 9.55
N ASN A 16 -12.61 32.98 10.38
CA ASN A 16 -11.29 32.74 11.00
C ASN A 16 -10.81 31.29 10.91
N LYS A 17 -11.32 30.49 9.96
CA LYS A 17 -10.82 29.13 9.72
C LYS A 17 -9.31 29.18 9.43
N LYS A 18 -8.51 28.73 10.40
CA LYS A 18 -7.07 28.52 10.23
C LYS A 18 -6.86 27.03 10.05
N GLY A 19 -6.46 26.66 8.84
CA GLY A 19 -5.95 25.33 8.56
C GLY A 19 -4.42 25.33 8.50
N GLN A 20 -3.82 24.17 8.70
CA GLN A 20 -2.38 24.01 8.57
C GLN A 20 -2.01 22.60 8.11
N TRP A 21 -0.93 22.51 7.34
CA TRP A 21 -0.32 21.24 6.96
C TRP A 21 0.47 20.62 8.12
N PHE A 22 0.25 19.32 8.33
CA PHE A 22 0.98 18.50 9.28
C PHE A 22 1.50 17.26 8.59
N GLU A 23 2.72 16.85 8.94
CA GLU A 23 3.29 15.57 8.56
C GLU A 23 3.00 14.55 9.66
N LEU A 24 2.48 13.39 9.27
CA LEU A 24 2.14 12.32 10.19
C LEU A 24 3.32 11.34 10.35
N PRO A 25 3.54 10.80 11.56
CA PRO A 25 2.75 11.04 12.77
C PRO A 25 3.05 12.41 13.43
N VAL A 26 2.00 13.12 13.86
CA VAL A 26 2.09 14.42 14.53
C VAL A 26 1.63 14.36 15.99
N PRO A 27 2.40 14.85 16.97
CA PRO A 27 1.97 14.86 18.36
C PRO A 27 0.83 15.85 18.60
N HIS A 28 -0.10 15.50 19.48
CA HIS A 28 -1.27 16.33 19.82
C HIS A 28 -0.89 17.75 20.26
N SER A 29 0.20 17.91 21.02
CA SER A 29 0.68 19.22 21.46
C SER A 29 1.05 20.16 20.30
N GLU A 30 1.53 19.62 19.19
CA GLU A 30 1.86 20.39 17.99
C GLU A 30 0.61 20.83 17.22
N LEU A 31 -0.40 19.95 17.14
CA LEU A 31 -1.72 20.30 16.59
C LEU A 31 -2.31 21.49 17.37
N VAL A 32 -2.40 21.36 18.71
CA VAL A 32 -2.94 22.41 19.58
C VAL A 32 -2.18 23.74 19.40
N ALA A 33 -0.85 23.70 19.38
CA ALA A 33 -0.03 24.91 19.26
C ALA A 33 -0.22 25.63 17.90
N LYS A 34 -0.42 24.89 16.81
CA LYS A 34 -0.47 25.45 15.45
C LYS A 34 -1.87 25.86 15.01
N ILE A 35 -2.90 25.07 15.34
CA ILE A 35 -4.29 25.34 14.93
C ILE A 35 -5.19 25.83 16.07
N GLY A 36 -4.64 25.98 17.28
CA GLY A 36 -5.31 26.68 18.39
C GLY A 36 -6.58 25.99 18.85
N ILE A 37 -6.55 24.66 18.93
CA ILE A 37 -7.67 23.86 19.46
C ILE A 37 -7.65 23.98 20.99
N ASP A 38 -8.78 24.25 21.63
CA ASP A 38 -8.94 24.23 23.10
C ASP A 38 -8.92 22.79 23.68
N GLY A 39 -8.09 21.90 23.11
CA GLY A 39 -7.88 20.52 23.54
C GLY A 39 -8.84 19.47 22.95
N VAL A 40 -9.90 19.86 22.22
CA VAL A 40 -10.88 18.92 21.65
C VAL A 40 -10.63 18.71 20.14
N LEU A 41 -9.97 17.60 19.77
CA LEU A 41 -9.72 17.25 18.37
C LEU A 41 -11.00 16.98 17.55
N GLU A 42 -12.13 16.70 18.20
CA GLU A 42 -13.42 16.46 17.52
C GLU A 42 -13.94 17.68 16.73
N GLU A 43 -13.39 18.87 16.99
CA GLU A 43 -13.72 20.09 16.25
C GLU A 43 -12.82 20.31 15.02
N CYS A 44 -12.01 19.32 14.64
CA CYS A 44 -11.12 19.40 13.48
C CYS A 44 -11.56 18.47 12.35
N ILE A 45 -11.30 18.90 11.12
CA ILE A 45 -11.52 18.11 9.92
C ILE A 45 -10.29 18.14 9.01
N ILE A 46 -10.14 17.10 8.20
CA ILE A 46 -9.10 17.03 7.17
C ILE A 46 -9.71 17.48 5.84
N THR A 47 -9.26 18.61 5.29
CA THR A 47 -9.82 19.14 4.03
C THR A 47 -8.93 18.88 2.82
N ASP A 48 -7.66 18.50 3.03
CA ASP A 48 -6.72 18.12 1.97
C ASP A 48 -5.65 17.16 2.52
N TYR A 49 -4.99 16.38 1.64
CA TYR A 49 -3.92 15.46 2.05
C TYR A 49 -2.97 15.06 0.90
N GLU A 50 -1.75 14.66 1.27
CA GLU A 50 -0.77 13.97 0.43
C GLU A 50 -0.48 12.60 1.07
N SER A 51 -0.98 11.52 0.48
CA SER A 51 -0.89 10.17 1.07
C SER A 51 -0.92 9.06 0.00
N PRO A 52 -0.24 7.92 0.21
CA PRO A 52 -0.36 6.76 -0.67
C PRO A 52 -1.70 6.01 -0.53
N PHE A 53 -2.52 6.37 0.46
CA PHE A 53 -3.83 5.79 0.73
C PHE A 53 -4.88 6.88 0.95
N PRO A 54 -6.17 6.59 0.68
CA PRO A 54 -7.22 7.57 0.85
C PRO A 54 -7.40 7.93 2.34
N ILE A 55 -7.61 9.22 2.61
CA ILE A 55 -7.94 9.76 3.92
C ILE A 55 -9.30 10.47 3.81
N LYS A 56 -10.17 10.25 4.80
CA LYS A 56 -11.49 10.89 4.88
C LYS A 56 -11.43 12.13 5.75
N GLU A 57 -12.35 13.05 5.49
CA GLU A 57 -12.50 14.31 6.23
C GLU A 57 -12.69 14.10 7.74
N THR A 58 -13.34 13.00 8.12
CA THR A 58 -13.69 12.65 9.50
C THR A 58 -12.71 11.68 10.15
N ASP A 59 -11.59 11.35 9.50
CA ASP A 59 -10.63 10.42 10.08
C ASP A 59 -9.91 11.06 11.28
N SER A 60 -9.81 10.31 12.38
CA SER A 60 -9.11 10.76 13.58
C SER A 60 -7.61 10.84 13.31
N ILE A 61 -7.00 11.99 13.59
CA ILE A 61 -5.55 12.20 13.45
C ILE A 61 -4.77 11.22 14.34
N GLU A 62 -5.29 10.84 15.51
CA GLU A 62 -4.65 9.86 16.40
C GLU A 62 -4.63 8.46 15.80
N ASN A 63 -5.74 8.05 15.17
CA ASN A 63 -5.81 6.78 14.45
C ASN A 63 -4.90 6.81 13.22
N LEU A 64 -4.90 7.92 12.47
CA LEU A 64 -4.00 8.10 11.33
C LEU A 64 -2.53 8.06 11.74
N ASN A 65 -2.14 8.67 12.86
CA ASN A 65 -0.77 8.60 13.38
C ASN A 65 -0.32 7.15 13.61
N SER A 66 -1.19 6.35 14.23
CA SER A 66 -0.93 4.94 14.53
C SER A 66 -0.80 4.15 13.22
N PHE A 67 -1.77 4.31 12.32
CA PHE A 67 -1.80 3.64 11.03
C PHE A 67 -0.60 4.01 10.14
N VAL A 68 -0.23 5.29 10.06
CA VAL A 68 0.96 5.75 9.31
C VAL A 68 2.22 5.11 9.85
N SER A 69 2.35 5.00 11.18
CA SER A 69 3.52 4.37 11.80
C SER A 69 3.64 2.88 11.43
N GLU A 70 2.51 2.16 11.42
CA GLU A 70 2.46 0.75 11.02
C GLU A 70 2.73 0.59 9.51
N PHE A 71 2.12 1.43 8.68
CA PHE A 71 2.32 1.42 7.23
C PHE A 71 3.78 1.72 6.85
N GLN A 72 4.41 2.69 7.52
CA GLN A 72 5.83 3.03 7.29
C GLN A 72 6.79 1.94 7.77
N ALA A 73 6.35 1.04 8.65
CA ALA A 73 7.14 -0.11 9.09
C ALA A 73 7.07 -1.31 8.12
N LEU A 74 6.17 -1.28 7.12
CA LEU A 74 6.11 -2.31 6.08
C LEU A 74 7.38 -2.31 5.22
N PRO A 75 7.74 -3.42 4.57
CA PRO A 75 8.83 -3.41 3.60
C PRO A 75 8.61 -2.42 2.45
N ASP A 76 9.67 -1.79 1.96
CA ASP A 76 9.61 -0.78 0.90
C ASP A 76 8.83 -1.23 -0.36
N TYR A 77 9.01 -2.49 -0.76
CA TYR A 77 8.34 -3.06 -1.94
C TYR A 77 6.83 -3.23 -1.72
N ILE A 78 6.38 -3.40 -0.47
CA ILE A 78 4.96 -3.40 -0.12
C ILE A 78 4.43 -1.96 -0.15
N GLN A 79 5.11 -1.02 0.51
CA GLN A 79 4.67 0.38 0.56
C GLN A 79 4.51 0.99 -0.83
N LYS A 80 5.50 0.80 -1.71
CA LYS A 80 5.49 1.34 -3.09
C LYS A 80 4.35 0.79 -3.94
N ASN A 81 3.92 -0.45 -3.66
CA ASN A 81 2.89 -1.14 -4.43
C ASN A 81 1.55 -1.23 -3.69
N ALA A 82 1.39 -0.53 -2.56
CA ALA A 82 0.24 -0.71 -1.67
C ALA A 82 -1.11 -0.56 -2.37
N LYS A 83 -1.24 0.43 -3.26
CA LYS A 83 -2.46 0.62 -4.07
C LYS A 83 -2.79 -0.61 -4.92
N VAL A 84 -1.81 -1.10 -5.66
CA VAL A 84 -1.95 -2.29 -6.52
C VAL A 84 -2.29 -3.52 -5.68
N LEU A 85 -1.67 -3.65 -4.51
CA LEU A 85 -1.93 -4.76 -3.60
C LEU A 85 -3.35 -4.73 -3.04
N VAL A 86 -3.86 -3.57 -2.63
CA VAL A 86 -5.25 -3.43 -2.19
C VAL A 86 -6.22 -3.68 -3.35
N GLU A 87 -5.95 -3.19 -4.54
CA GLU A 87 -6.84 -3.40 -5.69
C GLU A 87 -6.98 -4.88 -6.10
N ASN A 88 -6.00 -5.74 -5.76
CA ASN A 88 -5.96 -7.13 -6.25
C ASN A 88 -6.00 -8.21 -5.14
N PHE A 89 -5.48 -7.93 -3.95
CA PHE A 89 -5.25 -8.95 -2.91
C PHE A 89 -5.91 -8.65 -1.56
N PHE A 90 -6.25 -7.40 -1.26
CA PHE A 90 -6.73 -6.98 0.07
C PHE A 90 -7.94 -6.06 0.00
N GLU A 91 -8.90 -6.22 0.89
CA GLU A 91 -10.12 -5.40 0.89
C GLU A 91 -9.88 -3.94 1.33
N SER A 92 -8.77 -3.66 2.02
CA SER A 92 -8.41 -2.32 2.50
C SER A 92 -6.92 -2.19 2.81
N TYR A 93 -6.45 -0.96 3.05
CA TYR A 93 -5.07 -0.70 3.45
C TYR A 93 -4.77 -1.19 4.87
N GLU A 94 -5.75 -1.19 5.78
CA GLU A 94 -5.64 -1.81 7.10
C GLU A 94 -5.42 -3.32 6.97
N LYS A 95 -6.16 -3.98 6.08
CA LYS A 95 -5.93 -5.40 5.79
C LYS A 95 -4.58 -5.70 5.16
N LEU A 96 -4.09 -4.80 4.31
CA LEU A 96 -2.72 -4.91 3.81
C LEU A 96 -1.70 -4.82 4.96
N VAL A 97 -1.83 -3.83 5.86
CA VAL A 97 -0.89 -3.68 6.99
C VAL A 97 -0.90 -4.91 7.91
N ASP A 98 -2.08 -5.44 8.20
CA ASP A 98 -2.26 -6.61 9.08
C ASP A 98 -1.66 -7.91 8.50
N ASP A 99 -1.76 -8.11 7.19
CA ASP A 99 -1.59 -9.42 6.54
C ASP A 99 -0.73 -9.37 5.26
N TRP A 100 0.15 -8.37 5.12
CA TRP A 100 1.03 -8.23 3.94
C TRP A 100 1.91 -9.46 3.69
N ASN A 101 2.17 -10.27 4.71
CA ASN A 101 2.98 -11.47 4.63
C ASN A 101 2.20 -12.69 4.09
N SER A 102 0.90 -12.57 3.80
CA SER A 102 0.12 -13.61 3.13
C SER A 102 0.30 -13.63 1.61
N ILE A 103 1.03 -12.66 1.06
CA ILE A 103 1.42 -12.62 -0.35
C ILE A 103 2.93 -12.85 -0.49
N ASN A 104 3.33 -13.43 -1.62
CA ASN A 104 4.72 -13.64 -1.97
C ASN A 104 5.14 -12.63 -3.04
N PHE A 105 6.37 -12.11 -2.92
CA PHE A 105 6.98 -11.27 -3.94
C PHE A 105 8.13 -12.04 -4.59
N ALA A 106 7.98 -12.35 -5.88
CA ALA A 106 9.02 -12.96 -6.68
C ALA A 106 9.68 -11.86 -7.54
N ALA A 107 10.89 -11.49 -7.14
CA ALA A 107 11.66 -10.43 -7.79
C ALA A 107 12.18 -10.87 -9.17
N SER A 108 12.44 -9.89 -10.04
CA SER A 108 13.01 -10.09 -11.39
C SER A 108 12.16 -10.93 -12.35
N ILE A 109 10.86 -11.06 -12.09
CA ILE A 109 9.88 -11.62 -13.02
C ILE A 109 9.20 -10.46 -13.74
N GLU A 110 9.62 -10.19 -14.98
CA GLU A 110 9.19 -9.01 -15.74
C GLU A 110 8.29 -9.38 -16.93
N SER A 111 8.15 -10.67 -17.23
CA SER A 111 7.36 -11.18 -18.34
C SER A 111 6.65 -12.49 -18.01
N ASN A 112 5.70 -12.88 -18.87
CA ASN A 112 5.09 -14.21 -18.81
C ASN A 112 6.11 -15.33 -19.04
N GLU A 113 7.19 -15.07 -19.78
CA GLU A 113 8.27 -16.05 -19.98
C GLU A 113 9.02 -16.29 -18.67
N ASP A 114 9.43 -15.23 -17.98
CA ASP A 114 10.07 -15.31 -16.66
C ASP A 114 9.17 -16.01 -15.64
N LEU A 115 7.88 -15.67 -15.65
CA LEU A 115 6.89 -16.30 -14.77
C LEU A 115 6.75 -17.80 -15.09
N GLY A 116 6.76 -18.17 -16.36
CA GLY A 116 6.72 -19.58 -16.77
C GLY A 116 7.94 -20.35 -16.29
N HIS A 117 9.14 -19.74 -16.38
CA HIS A 117 10.36 -20.30 -15.80
C HIS A 117 10.24 -20.47 -14.29
N TYR A 118 9.82 -19.44 -13.57
CA TYR A 118 9.60 -19.48 -12.13
C TYR A 118 8.62 -20.59 -11.72
N VAL A 119 7.50 -20.72 -12.42
CA VAL A 119 6.49 -21.76 -12.15
C VAL A 119 7.04 -23.17 -12.35
N CYS A 120 7.83 -23.38 -13.40
CA CYS A 120 8.40 -24.69 -13.70
C CYS A 120 9.57 -25.06 -12.79
N GLU A 121 10.46 -24.11 -12.52
CA GLU A 121 11.75 -24.39 -11.90
C GLU A 121 11.77 -24.12 -10.40
N GLU A 122 11.19 -23.00 -9.96
CA GLU A 122 11.18 -22.60 -8.55
C GLU A 122 9.98 -23.17 -7.79
N LEU A 123 8.77 -23.09 -8.37
CA LEU A 123 7.58 -23.71 -7.78
C LEU A 123 7.52 -25.22 -8.01
N GLY A 124 8.27 -25.73 -8.98
CA GLY A 124 8.31 -27.16 -9.32
C GLY A 124 6.96 -27.70 -9.80
N ALA A 125 6.14 -26.87 -10.43
CA ALA A 125 4.79 -27.25 -10.85
C ALA A 125 4.78 -28.40 -11.87
N TYR A 126 5.87 -28.57 -12.62
CA TYR A 126 6.03 -29.61 -13.63
C TYR A 126 7.40 -30.27 -13.53
N THR A 127 7.45 -31.61 -13.64
CA THR A 127 8.71 -32.33 -13.81
C THR A 127 9.09 -32.36 -15.29
N ILE A 128 9.98 -31.45 -15.71
CA ILE A 128 10.41 -31.32 -17.11
C ILE A 128 11.81 -31.93 -17.26
N PRO A 129 11.99 -32.98 -18.11
CA PRO A 129 13.31 -33.50 -18.45
C PRO A 129 14.23 -32.41 -19.01
N SER A 130 15.51 -32.44 -18.65
CA SER A 130 16.47 -31.37 -18.99
C SER A 130 16.62 -31.18 -20.49
N GLU A 131 16.51 -32.25 -21.26
CA GLU A 131 16.61 -32.28 -22.72
C GLU A 131 15.42 -31.58 -23.40
N LEU A 132 14.28 -31.48 -22.71
CA LEU A 132 13.06 -30.88 -23.25
C LEU A 132 12.89 -29.41 -22.87
N LYS A 133 13.60 -28.91 -21.84
CA LYS A 133 13.46 -27.54 -21.34
C LYS A 133 13.56 -26.48 -22.44
N VAL A 134 14.50 -26.63 -23.37
CA VAL A 134 14.71 -25.66 -24.46
C VAL A 134 13.59 -25.62 -25.50
N TYR A 135 12.65 -26.57 -25.46
CA TYR A 135 11.51 -26.65 -26.39
C TYR A 135 10.19 -26.25 -25.74
N ILE A 136 10.19 -25.93 -24.44
CA ILE A 136 8.99 -25.53 -23.71
C ILE A 136 8.69 -24.06 -24.00
N ASP A 137 7.43 -23.79 -24.30
CA ASP A 137 6.92 -22.42 -24.39
C ASP A 137 6.59 -21.91 -22.98
N TYR A 138 7.60 -21.38 -22.29
CA TYR A 138 7.44 -20.85 -20.94
C TYR A 138 6.51 -19.62 -20.92
N ALA A 139 6.49 -18.81 -21.97
CA ALA A 139 5.61 -17.65 -22.06
C ALA A 139 4.12 -18.07 -22.02
N ALA A 140 3.76 -19.16 -22.71
CA ALA A 140 2.41 -19.72 -22.64
C ALA A 140 2.07 -20.22 -21.23
N ILE A 141 3.00 -20.93 -20.58
CA ILE A 141 2.80 -21.42 -19.21
C ILE A 141 2.59 -20.27 -18.23
N GLY A 142 3.46 -19.25 -18.25
CA GLY A 142 3.33 -18.13 -17.33
C GLY A 142 2.07 -17.31 -17.57
N ARG A 143 1.65 -17.13 -18.83
CA ARG A 143 0.38 -16.48 -19.16
C ARG A 143 -0.81 -17.26 -18.57
N ASP A 144 -0.86 -18.56 -18.79
CA ASP A 144 -1.96 -19.40 -18.29
C ASP A 144 -1.95 -19.47 -16.76
N TYR A 145 -0.76 -19.52 -16.14
CA TYR A 145 -0.62 -19.43 -14.69
C TYR A 145 -1.16 -18.09 -14.16
N GLY A 146 -0.76 -16.97 -14.76
CA GLY A 146 -1.22 -15.63 -14.35
C GLY A 146 -2.72 -15.38 -14.53
N ILE A 147 -3.38 -16.10 -15.44
CA ILE A 147 -4.85 -16.03 -15.60
C ILE A 147 -5.55 -16.85 -14.50
N ASN A 148 -5.00 -18.00 -14.12
CA ASN A 148 -5.64 -18.93 -13.20
C ASN A 148 -5.27 -18.67 -11.72
N ALA A 149 -4.13 -18.04 -11.48
CA ALA A 149 -3.64 -17.65 -10.16
C ALA A 149 -3.83 -16.13 -9.94
N MET A 150 -3.87 -15.70 -8.68
CA MET A 150 -3.86 -14.28 -8.34
C MET A 150 -2.43 -13.75 -8.47
N VAL A 151 -2.09 -13.23 -9.65
CA VAL A 151 -0.75 -12.76 -9.99
C VAL A 151 -0.82 -11.32 -10.49
N VAL A 152 0.05 -10.46 -9.96
CA VAL A 152 0.09 -9.04 -10.34
C VAL A 152 1.52 -8.61 -10.60
N PHE A 153 1.78 -8.19 -11.84
CA PHE A 153 3.07 -7.62 -12.26
C PHE A 153 3.20 -6.19 -11.73
N VAL A 154 4.38 -5.88 -11.21
CA VAL A 154 4.80 -4.56 -10.75
C VAL A 154 6.22 -4.29 -11.23
N ASP A 155 6.70 -3.06 -11.05
CA ASP A 155 8.09 -2.73 -11.36
C ASP A 155 9.04 -3.62 -10.53
N GLY A 156 9.88 -4.39 -11.22
CA GLY A 156 10.92 -5.23 -10.62
C GLY A 156 10.47 -6.62 -10.12
N GLY A 157 9.22 -7.03 -10.40
CA GLY A 157 8.79 -8.40 -10.10
C GLY A 157 7.29 -8.62 -10.12
N VAL A 158 6.87 -9.68 -9.44
CA VAL A 158 5.47 -10.10 -9.41
C VAL A 158 5.03 -10.44 -7.99
N PHE A 159 3.81 -10.04 -7.64
CA PHE A 159 3.13 -10.51 -6.44
C PHE A 159 2.22 -11.68 -6.77
N LEU A 160 2.22 -12.69 -5.90
CA LEU A 160 1.37 -13.88 -6.03
C LEU A 160 0.83 -14.33 -4.68
N LYS A 161 -0.42 -14.82 -4.70
CA LYS A 161 -1.12 -15.36 -3.54
C LYS A 161 -1.58 -16.79 -3.80
#